data_AF-A0A853R2Y2-F1
#
_entry.id   AF-A0A853R2Y2-F1
#
_cell.length_a   1.000
_cell.length_b   1.000
_cell.length_c   1.000
_cell.angle_alpha   90.00
_cell.angle_beta   90.00
_cell.angle_gamma   90.00
#
_symmetry.space_group_name_H-M   'P 1'
#
loop_
_entity.id
_entity.type
_entity.pdbx_description
1 polymer ?
#
loop_
_entity_poly.entity_id
_entity_poly.type
_entity_poly.pdbx_seq_one_letter_code
_entity_poly.pdbx_strand_id
1 'polypeptide(L)'
;MRVLLVLAKAAIAFVWLILLLNIFMPFPGKAAIALYIMTAFLFIMHGLQMLIFIGAFGDKISMSRWEKWSILVFGVFALLDIRRKHMT
;
A
#
# COMPACT_ATOMS: atom_id res chain seq x y z
N MET A 1 -15.38 -10.11 -7.24
CA MET A 1 -14.60 -9.14 -6.42
C MET A 1 -13.32 -9.71 -5.80
N ARG A 2 -13.31 -10.93 -5.23
CA ARG A 2 -12.12 -11.47 -4.54
C ARG A 2 -10.90 -11.65 -5.45
N VAL A 3 -11.09 -12.21 -6.66
CA VAL A 3 -10.00 -12.38 -7.65
C VAL A 3 -9.40 -11.04 -8.07
N LEU A 4 -10.25 -10.05 -8.35
CA LEU A 4 -9.82 -8.71 -8.72
C LEU A 4 -8.96 -8.04 -7.62
N LEU A 5 -9.35 -8.19 -6.35
CA LEU A 5 -8.55 -7.68 -5.22
C LEU A 5 -7.19 -8.36 -5.12
N VAL A 6 -7.12 -9.67 -5.34
CA VAL A 6 -5.84 -10.40 -5.33
C VAL A 6 -4.94 -9.93 -6.46
N LEU A 7 -5.48 -9.81 -7.69
CA LEU A 7 -4.73 -9.31 -8.84
C LEU A 7 -4.24 -7.88 -8.62
N ALA A 8 -5.09 -7.01 -8.07
CA ALA A 8 -4.71 -5.63 -7.75
C ALA A 8 -3.60 -5.55 -6.69
N LYS A 9 -3.68 -6.36 -5.62
CA LYS A 9 -2.61 -6.45 -4.62
C LYS A 9 -1.30 -6.98 -5.22
N ALA A 10 -1.36 -7.97 -6.12
CA ALA A 10 -0.20 -8.48 -6.82
C ALA A 10 0.45 -7.42 -7.73
N ALA A 11 -0.37 -6.63 -8.45
CA ALA A 11 0.13 -5.53 -9.28
C ALA A 11 0.82 -4.45 -8.43
N ILE A 12 0.26 -4.06 -7.29
CA ILE A 12 0.89 -3.09 -6.38
C ILE A 12 2.16 -3.66 -5.74
N ALA A 13 2.20 -4.95 -5.40
CA ALA A 13 3.43 -5.61 -4.95
C ALA A 13 4.53 -5.55 -6.03
N PHE A 14 4.17 -5.76 -7.30
CA PHE A 14 5.09 -5.62 -8.41
C PHE A 14 5.59 -4.17 -8.58
N VAL A 15 4.72 -3.18 -8.41
CA VAL A 15 5.14 -1.76 -8.40
C VAL A 15 6.13 -1.49 -7.26
N TRP A 16 5.87 -1.95 -6.04
CA TRP A 16 6.82 -1.83 -4.93
C TRP A 16 8.15 -2.49 -5.24
N LEU A 17 8.16 -3.67 -5.87
CA LEU A 17 9.40 -4.33 -6.28
C LEU A 17 10.23 -3.42 -7.19
N ILE A 18 9.62 -2.83 -8.24
CA ILE A 18 10.32 -1.93 -9.16
C ILE A 18 10.84 -0.68 -8.45
N LEU A 19 10.02 -0.08 -7.58
CA LEU A 19 10.38 1.12 -6.82
C LEU A 19 11.54 0.86 -5.85
N LEU A 20 11.52 -0.27 -5.13
CA LEU A 20 12.59 -0.67 -4.24
C LEU A 20 13.86 -1.03 -5.01
N LEU A 21 13.73 -1.74 -6.14
CA LEU A 21 14.88 -2.02 -7.01
C LEU A 21 15.55 -0.72 -7.46
N ASN A 22 14.79 0.32 -7.82
CA ASN A 22 15.36 1.61 -8.20
C ASN A 22 16.13 2.31 -7.06
N ILE A 23 15.86 1.99 -5.78
CA ILE A 23 16.63 2.53 -4.65
C ILE A 23 18.02 1.88 -4.57
N PHE A 24 18.09 0.55 -4.79
CA PHE A 24 19.35 -0.20 -4.68
C PHE A 24 20.15 -0.24 -5.99
N MET A 25 19.45 -0.22 -7.12
CA MET A 25 19.97 -0.27 -8.49
C MET A 25 19.19 0.72 -9.36
N PRO A 26 19.57 2.00 -9.34
CA PRO A 26 18.84 3.05 -10.04
C PRO A 26 18.77 2.82 -11.55
N PHE A 27 17.58 3.00 -12.12
CA PHE A 27 17.37 2.93 -13.56
C PHE A 27 18.04 4.12 -14.27
N PRO A 28 18.47 3.97 -15.53
CA PRO A 28 19.23 5.01 -16.21
C PRO A 28 18.41 6.30 -16.46
N GLY A 29 19.07 7.44 -16.30
CA GLY A 29 18.56 8.76 -16.70
C GLY A 29 17.33 9.23 -15.92
N LYS A 30 16.37 9.82 -16.63
CA LYS A 30 15.17 10.43 -16.04
C LYS A 30 14.22 9.41 -15.38
N ALA A 31 14.35 8.13 -15.72
CA ALA A 31 13.53 7.08 -15.13
C ALA A 31 13.75 6.95 -13.62
N ALA A 32 15.01 6.99 -13.14
CA ALA A 32 15.28 6.92 -11.70
C ALA A 32 14.66 8.08 -10.94
N ILE A 33 14.73 9.31 -11.48
CA ILE A 33 14.14 10.50 -10.85
C ILE A 33 12.62 10.34 -10.72
N ALA A 34 11.95 9.91 -11.79
CA ALA A 34 10.52 9.65 -11.75
C ALA A 34 10.18 8.57 -10.71
N LEU A 35 10.94 7.48 -10.67
CA LEU A 35 10.73 6.40 -9.72
C LEU A 35 10.99 6.83 -8.28
N TYR A 36 11.96 7.71 -7.99
CA TYR A 36 12.13 8.27 -6.64
C TYR A 36 10.93 9.10 -6.19
N ILE A 37 10.41 9.96 -7.07
CA ILE A 37 9.22 10.76 -6.79
C ILE A 37 8.02 9.82 -6.56
N MET A 38 7.87 8.79 -7.39
CA MET A 38 6.81 7.80 -7.24
C MET A 38 6.94 7.01 -5.93
N THR A 39 8.14 6.61 -5.53
CA THR A 39 8.39 5.95 -4.24
C THR A 39 7.97 6.84 -3.08
N ALA A 40 8.41 8.09 -3.07
CA ALA A 40 8.07 9.04 -2.01
C ALA A 40 6.56 9.27 -1.96
N PHE A 41 5.93 9.50 -3.11
CA PHE A 41 4.49 9.69 -3.21
C PHE A 41 3.71 8.46 -2.74
N LEU A 42 4.07 7.26 -3.21
CA LEU A 42 3.40 6.01 -2.83
C LEU A 42 3.51 5.77 -1.33
N PHE A 43 4.71 5.90 -0.76
CA PHE A 43 4.96 5.71 0.66
C PHE A 43 4.16 6.70 1.52
N ILE A 44 4.17 7.99 1.15
CA ILE A 44 3.44 9.02 1.87
C ILE A 44 1.94 8.79 1.76
N MET A 45 1.41 8.56 0.56
CA MET A 45 -0.02 8.39 0.36
C MET A 45 -0.56 7.15 1.06
N HIS A 46 0.14 6.02 0.96
CA HIS A 46 -0.26 4.81 1.68
C HIS A 46 -0.08 4.95 3.20
N GLY A 47 0.97 5.65 3.64
CA GLY A 47 1.18 5.98 5.05
C GLY A 47 0.05 6.84 5.60
N LEU A 48 -0.36 7.89 4.88
CA LEU A 48 -1.52 8.71 5.23
C LEU A 48 -2.80 7.88 5.28
N GLN A 49 -3.04 7.00 4.30
CA GLN A 49 -4.18 6.08 4.32
C GLN A 49 -4.17 5.17 5.55
N MET A 50 -3.01 4.62 5.92
CA MET A 50 -2.84 3.80 7.12
C MET A 50 -3.14 4.59 8.39
N LEU A 51 -2.57 5.79 8.53
CA LEU A 51 -2.75 6.65 9.70
C LEU A 51 -4.20 7.11 9.85
N ILE A 52 -4.83 7.56 8.76
CA ILE A 52 -6.24 7.96 8.74
C ILE A 52 -7.12 6.78 9.14
N PHE A 53 -6.88 5.59 8.60
CA PHE A 53 -7.70 4.42 8.89
C PHE A 53 -7.55 3.96 10.35
N ILE A 54 -6.32 3.90 10.87
CA ILE A 54 -6.07 3.56 12.27
C ILE A 54 -6.70 4.61 13.20
N GLY A 55 -6.57 5.90 12.88
CA GLY A 55 -7.17 6.97 13.68
C GLY A 55 -8.70 6.95 13.69
N ALA A 56 -9.33 6.64 12.54
CA ALA A 56 -10.79 6.66 12.42
C ALA A 56 -11.48 5.39 12.95
N PHE A 57 -10.80 4.23 12.87
CA PHE A 57 -11.40 2.92 13.10
C PHE A 57 -10.63 2.03 14.09
N GLY A 58 -9.45 2.41 14.55
CA GLY A 58 -8.57 1.57 15.38
C GLY A 58 -9.19 1.09 16.69
N ASP A 59 -10.06 1.91 17.29
CA ASP A 59 -10.78 1.56 18.54
C ASP A 59 -12.12 0.85 18.28
N LYS A 60 -12.57 0.86 17.02
CA LYS A 60 -13.88 0.31 16.60
C LYS A 60 -13.77 -1.11 16.07
N ILE A 61 -12.60 -1.52 15.58
CA ILE A 61 -12.35 -2.85 15.04
C ILE A 61 -11.04 -3.43 15.55
N SER A 62 -11.05 -4.71 15.94
CA SER A 62 -9.85 -5.41 16.38
C SER A 62 -8.97 -5.76 15.18
N MET A 63 -7.98 -4.93 14.89
CA MET A 63 -7.04 -5.16 13.79
C MET A 63 -5.76 -5.82 14.28
N SER A 64 -5.33 -6.86 13.58
CA SER A 64 -3.98 -7.40 13.70
C SER A 64 -2.93 -6.38 13.24
N ARG A 65 -1.70 -6.54 13.76
CA ARG A 65 -0.55 -5.71 13.34
C ARG A 65 -0.31 -5.81 11.83
N TRP A 66 -0.50 -6.99 11.23
CA TRP A 66 -0.34 -7.19 9.80
C TRP A 66 -1.38 -6.43 8.98
N GLU A 67 -2.65 -6.40 9.40
CA GLU A 67 -3.69 -5.62 8.71
C GLU A 67 -3.32 -4.14 8.66
N LYS A 68 -2.77 -3.58 9.74
CA LYS A 68 -2.29 -2.19 9.78
C LYS A 68 -1.19 -1.94 8.75
N TRP A 69 -0.11 -2.74 8.78
CA TRP A 69 1.02 -2.58 7.85
C TRP A 69 0.65 -2.90 6.40
N SER A 70 -0.33 -3.77 6.17
CA SER A 70 -0.81 -4.10 4.82
C SER A 70 -1.41 -2.88 4.10
N ILE A 71 -1.88 -1.86 4.84
CA ILE A 71 -2.36 -0.61 4.26
C ILE A 71 -1.20 0.19 3.67
N LEU A 72 -0.04 0.21 4.33
CA LEU A 72 1.14 0.87 3.77
C LEU A 72 1.59 0.22 2.45
N VAL A 73 1.48 -1.10 2.35
CA VAL A 73 1.90 -1.83 1.15
C VAL A 73 0.83 -1.74 0.05
N PHE A 74 -0.43 -2.02 0.36
CA PHE A 74 -1.48 -2.19 -0.66
C PHE A 74 -2.48 -1.04 -0.76
N GLY A 75 -2.33 0.01 0.06
CA GLY A 75 -3.20 1.18 0.08
C GLY A 75 -4.67 0.81 0.23
N VAL A 76 -5.51 1.37 -0.65
CA VAL A 76 -6.97 1.15 -0.67
C VAL A 76 -7.36 -0.32 -0.79
N PHE A 77 -6.56 -1.16 -1.46
CA PHE A 77 -6.90 -2.58 -1.60
C PHE A 77 -6.82 -3.33 -0.27
N ALA A 78 -5.92 -2.94 0.63
CA ALA A 78 -5.94 -3.45 2.01
C ALA A 78 -7.13 -2.90 2.79
N LEU A 79 -7.46 -1.61 2.65
CA LEU A 79 -8.64 -1.01 3.29
C LEU A 79 -9.93 -1.73 2.91
N LEU A 80 -10.13 -2.02 1.61
CA LEU A 80 -11.29 -2.76 1.12
C LEU A 80 -11.36 -4.18 1.68
N ASP A 81 -10.21 -4.84 1.85
CA ASP A 81 -10.13 -6.19 2.39
C ASP A 81 -10.44 -6.21 3.90
N ILE A 82 -9.87 -5.27 4.66
CA ILE A 82 -10.13 -5.08 6.09
C ILE A 82 -11.60 -4.74 6.32
N ARG A 83 -12.15 -3.80 5.54
CA ARG A 83 -13.58 -3.46 5.60
C ARG A 83 -14.44 -4.69 5.39
N ARG A 84 -14.19 -5.48 4.34
CA ARG A 84 -14.95 -6.72 4.09
C ARG A 84 -14.85 -7.77 5.19
N LYS A 85 -13.78 -7.74 6.00
CA LYS A 85 -13.56 -8.69 7.09
C LYS A 85 -14.21 -8.27 8.41
N HIS A 86 -14.25 -6.96 8.69
CA HIS A 86 -14.66 -6.44 10.01
C HIS A 86 -15.91 -5.56 9.98
N MET A 87 -16.34 -5.11 8.82
CA MET A 87 -17.45 -4.16 8.63
C MET A 87 -18.35 -4.68 7.50
N THR A 88 -19.35 -5.47 7.86
CA THR A 88 -20.43 -5.91 6.97
C THR A 88 -21.39 -4.78 6.68
#